data_AF-A0AA49JVN0-F1
#
_entry.id   AF-A0AA49JVN0-F1
#
_cell.length_a   1.000
_cell.length_b   1.000
_cell.length_c   1.000
_cell.angle_alpha   90.00
_cell.angle_beta   90.00
_cell.angle_gamma   90.00
#
_symmetry.space_group_name_H-M   'P 1'
#
loop_
_entity.id
_entity.type
_entity.pdbx_description
1 polymer ?
#
loop_
_entity_poly.entity_id
_entity_poly.type
_entity_poly.pdbx_seq_one_letter_code
_entity_poly.pdbx_strand_id
1 'polypeptide(L)'
;MAELPLKSRTRFAISKHPVFRRPSELPYLTFGQLLGIPGMGAHSVLDLTCTIEAAMQKAADADAPNTRPDDSAAMSELLLDALSQPWAAMVSGSDRRFQNWLPAGSPPVAEQIDILTASPESRESDFSALAETLKALRPELERVTSLRLEVGLAEYVAVTAGVRDKRLAALLARLHLAGQPTQITLEEAGTRAGVTRERMRQIQVRFSDRQPKHQVFIPALDRALGWLSENAPIAATEAAQALAEHNISERPFHPASILAAARLLGHATGVSIESIRDIPTVVGSQSGPHVRFIVREAQRQLSGSGVSNVLEVAAAVRMNHEQDHDEVLVREVLQTYASFEFLHGDWFWDPSRPSDPLRLIARRVLSLVSEIDVERLREGIRRQFRFRESLARRMGRPLLVPPRAVLAAYLAAHPEFVLQPDSTVRSVRPLDYRSELGPIERTVVEVIRSSPSSVLDRSSVLQRTGALGVNANSASIALTYSSTIEHLGTDLWTVRGAIVDPVVVESVRRSKALRVRERRVLDYGWSNDGRLWVAARIPDSIEAFVFGVPSPVSRYLAGRDFDASDMDGNPSGRIRVYDYGAATGFVPFLRRAGADEGDLLLMRFDLGASTAILSVIGNDDLDTLSPEED
;
A
#
# COMPACT_ATOMS: atom_id res chain seq x y z
N MET A 1 -3.57 -32.08 -53.30
CA MET A 1 -3.21 -31.32 -52.06
C MET A 1 -4.15 -30.15 -51.79
N ALA A 2 -4.36 -29.21 -52.72
CA ALA A 2 -5.24 -28.04 -52.49
C ALA A 2 -6.73 -28.39 -52.25
N GLU A 3 -7.19 -29.52 -52.78
CA GLU A 3 -8.58 -30.00 -52.67
C GLU A 3 -8.82 -30.88 -51.43
N LEU A 4 -7.78 -31.18 -50.64
CA LEU A 4 -7.92 -31.99 -49.44
C LEU A 4 -8.50 -31.16 -48.27
N PRO A 5 -9.48 -31.68 -47.51
CA PRO A 5 -10.16 -30.98 -46.42
C PRO A 5 -9.30 -30.85 -45.14
N LEU A 6 -8.05 -30.42 -45.27
CA LEU A 6 -7.08 -30.23 -44.19
C LEU A 6 -7.46 -29.07 -43.26
N LYS A 7 -7.12 -29.16 -41.98
CA LYS A 7 -7.25 -28.04 -41.03
C LYS A 7 -6.34 -26.88 -41.41
N SER A 8 -6.74 -25.65 -41.07
CA SER A 8 -6.06 -24.41 -41.52
C SER A 8 -4.57 -24.36 -41.20
N ARG A 9 -4.16 -24.87 -40.02
CA ARG A 9 -2.75 -24.92 -39.59
C ARG A 9 -1.93 -25.90 -40.44
N THR A 10 -2.47 -27.09 -40.69
CA THR A 10 -1.88 -28.12 -41.55
C THR A 10 -1.76 -27.62 -42.99
N ARG A 11 -2.83 -27.02 -43.53
CA ARG A 11 -2.85 -26.42 -44.87
C ARG A 11 -1.82 -25.30 -45.02
N PHE A 12 -1.62 -24.49 -43.99
CA PHE A 12 -0.61 -23.43 -43.98
C PHE A 12 0.83 -23.98 -43.96
N ALA A 13 1.11 -25.01 -43.16
CA ALA A 13 2.43 -25.66 -43.14
C ALA A 13 2.75 -26.32 -44.49
N ILE A 14 1.76 -26.97 -45.11
CA ILE A 14 1.88 -27.64 -46.41
C ILE A 14 2.12 -26.65 -47.54
N SER A 15 1.39 -25.53 -47.58
CA SER A 15 1.51 -24.55 -48.67
C SER A 15 2.89 -23.88 -48.74
N LYS A 16 3.60 -23.84 -47.60
CA LYS A 16 4.93 -23.25 -47.46
C LYS A 16 6.07 -24.22 -47.73
N HIS A 17 5.88 -25.53 -47.64
CA HIS A 17 6.98 -26.48 -47.78
C HIS A 17 7.08 -27.05 -49.21
N PRO A 18 8.27 -27.02 -49.87
CA PRO A 18 8.43 -27.38 -51.28
C PRO A 18 8.05 -28.82 -51.63
N VAL A 19 8.21 -29.75 -50.67
CA VAL A 19 7.98 -31.19 -50.88
C VAL A 19 6.54 -31.52 -51.28
N PHE A 20 5.57 -30.71 -50.82
CA PHE A 20 4.16 -30.91 -51.13
C PHE A 20 3.74 -30.39 -52.51
N ARG A 21 4.65 -29.74 -53.23
CA ARG A 21 4.47 -29.35 -54.64
C ARG A 21 4.86 -30.48 -55.61
N ARG A 22 5.44 -31.57 -55.10
CA ARG A 22 5.87 -32.75 -55.86
C ARG A 22 5.13 -33.99 -55.37
N PRO A 23 3.94 -34.28 -55.93
CA PRO A 23 3.10 -35.39 -55.48
C PRO A 23 3.80 -36.76 -55.51
N SER A 24 4.78 -36.93 -56.40
CA SER A 24 5.59 -38.14 -56.51
C SER A 24 6.56 -38.39 -55.34
N GLU A 25 6.88 -37.36 -54.55
CA GLU A 25 7.78 -37.48 -53.39
C GLU A 25 7.03 -37.83 -52.10
N LEU A 26 5.71 -37.64 -52.07
CA LEU A 26 4.85 -37.87 -50.90
C LEU A 26 4.91 -39.30 -50.34
N PRO A 27 4.90 -40.38 -51.14
CA PRO A 27 4.92 -41.75 -50.62
C PRO A 27 6.25 -42.14 -49.94
N TYR A 28 7.30 -41.35 -50.14
CA TYR A 28 8.64 -41.59 -49.60
C TYR A 28 8.93 -40.75 -48.35
N LEU A 29 8.00 -39.90 -47.94
CA LEU A 29 8.14 -39.09 -46.74
C LEU A 29 7.87 -39.93 -45.49
N THR A 30 8.82 -39.93 -44.57
CA THR A 30 8.61 -40.51 -43.25
C THR A 30 7.90 -39.52 -42.33
N PHE A 31 7.21 -40.04 -41.32
CA PHE A 31 6.62 -39.22 -40.26
C PHE A 31 7.64 -38.27 -39.59
N GLY A 32 8.88 -38.73 -39.39
CA GLY A 32 9.98 -37.89 -38.87
C GLY A 32 10.36 -36.73 -39.80
N GLN A 33 10.30 -36.94 -41.12
CA GLN A 33 10.53 -35.86 -42.10
C GLN A 33 9.35 -34.86 -42.14
N LEU A 34 8.12 -35.32 -41.89
CA LEU A 34 6.95 -34.45 -41.77
C LEU A 34 7.00 -33.59 -40.50
N LEU A 35 7.41 -34.17 -39.36
CA LEU A 35 7.65 -33.44 -38.11
C LEU A 35 8.81 -32.44 -38.20
N GLY A 36 9.77 -32.68 -39.10
CA GLY A 36 10.86 -31.74 -39.38
C GLY A 36 10.44 -30.46 -40.11
N ILE A 37 9.18 -30.37 -40.57
CA ILE A 37 8.66 -29.21 -41.32
C ILE A 37 8.25 -28.11 -40.33
N PRO A 38 8.78 -26.88 -40.46
CA PRO A 38 8.40 -25.77 -39.58
C PRO A 38 6.88 -25.53 -39.57
N GLY A 39 6.28 -25.60 -38.38
CA GLY A 39 4.84 -25.43 -38.19
C GLY A 39 4.01 -26.72 -38.27
N MET A 40 4.63 -27.86 -38.58
CA MET A 40 4.02 -29.19 -38.42
C MET A 40 4.34 -29.77 -37.04
N GLY A 41 3.30 -29.91 -36.21
CA GLY A 41 3.34 -30.75 -35.01
C GLY A 41 2.56 -32.03 -35.23
N ALA A 42 2.52 -32.93 -34.24
CA ALA A 42 1.80 -34.21 -34.30
C ALA A 42 0.35 -34.06 -34.79
N HIS A 43 -0.38 -33.05 -34.29
CA HIS A 43 -1.76 -32.76 -34.74
C HIS A 43 -1.85 -32.37 -36.23
N SER A 44 -0.83 -31.69 -36.79
CA SER A 44 -0.79 -31.36 -38.21
C SER A 44 -0.40 -32.57 -39.07
N VAL A 45 0.50 -33.42 -38.55
CA VAL A 45 0.95 -34.62 -39.25
C VAL A 45 -0.17 -35.66 -39.31
N LEU A 46 -0.87 -35.88 -38.19
CA LEU A 46 -2.04 -36.76 -38.12
C LEU A 46 -3.16 -36.26 -39.03
N ASP A 47 -3.51 -34.96 -38.96
CA ASP A 47 -4.51 -34.36 -39.86
C ASP A 47 -4.17 -34.56 -41.35
N LEU A 48 -2.89 -34.43 -41.71
CA LEU A 48 -2.42 -34.66 -43.07
C LEU A 48 -2.53 -36.13 -43.50
N THR A 49 -1.99 -37.07 -42.70
CA THR A 49 -1.94 -38.48 -43.09
C THR A 49 -3.33 -39.09 -43.15
N CYS A 50 -4.19 -38.79 -42.18
CA CYS A 50 -5.57 -39.26 -42.16
C CYS A 50 -6.37 -38.71 -43.35
N THR A 51 -6.15 -37.44 -43.73
CA THR A 51 -6.84 -36.85 -44.89
C THR A 51 -6.34 -37.43 -46.21
N ILE A 52 -5.06 -37.75 -46.33
CA ILE A 52 -4.49 -38.42 -47.51
C ILE A 52 -4.99 -39.86 -47.61
N GLU A 53 -4.99 -40.59 -46.50
CA GLU A 53 -5.45 -41.99 -46.43
C GLU A 53 -6.93 -42.09 -46.80
N ALA A 54 -7.79 -41.25 -46.20
CA ALA A 54 -9.21 -41.19 -46.57
C ALA A 54 -9.41 -40.83 -48.05
N ALA A 55 -8.58 -39.96 -48.64
CA ALA A 55 -8.64 -39.62 -50.05
C ALA A 55 -8.16 -40.77 -50.96
N MET A 56 -7.12 -41.52 -50.55
CA MET A 56 -6.61 -42.69 -51.27
C MET A 56 -7.60 -43.85 -51.20
N GLN A 57 -8.21 -44.08 -50.04
CA GLN A 57 -9.22 -45.11 -49.85
C GLN A 57 -10.48 -44.80 -50.66
N LYS A 58 -10.93 -43.54 -50.67
CA LYS A 58 -12.05 -43.08 -51.51
C LYS A 58 -11.77 -43.20 -53.02
N ALA A 59 -10.51 -43.11 -53.42
CA ALA A 59 -10.09 -43.37 -54.81
C ALA A 59 -10.00 -44.87 -55.13
N ALA A 60 -9.68 -45.72 -54.15
CA ALA A 60 -9.64 -47.18 -54.28
C ALA A 60 -11.03 -47.84 -54.23
N ASP A 61 -11.94 -47.33 -53.39
CA ASP A 61 -13.32 -47.79 -53.27
C ASP A 61 -14.21 -47.39 -54.47
N ALA A 62 -13.76 -46.43 -55.29
CA ALA A 62 -14.40 -46.11 -56.57
C ALA A 62 -14.38 -47.29 -57.57
N ASP A 63 -13.48 -48.28 -57.37
CA ASP A 63 -13.32 -49.47 -58.20
C ASP A 63 -13.89 -50.78 -57.57
N ALA A 64 -14.50 -50.74 -56.38
CA ALA A 64 -15.06 -51.95 -55.72
C ALA A 64 -16.43 -51.71 -55.06
N PRO A 65 -17.52 -52.39 -55.48
CA PRO A 65 -18.84 -52.22 -54.89
C PRO A 65 -19.03 -53.16 -53.69
N ASN A 66 -18.50 -52.77 -52.53
CA ASN A 66 -19.02 -53.05 -51.17
C ASN A 66 -17.88 -52.97 -50.15
N THR A 67 -17.66 -51.79 -49.58
CA THR A 67 -16.85 -51.64 -48.35
C THR A 67 -17.66 -50.83 -47.33
N ARG A 68 -17.65 -51.30 -46.08
CA ARG A 68 -18.37 -50.73 -44.93
C ARG A 68 -17.98 -49.27 -44.67
N PRO A 69 -18.80 -48.47 -43.96
CA PRO A 69 -18.47 -47.08 -43.65
C PRO A 69 -17.15 -46.95 -42.84
N ASP A 70 -16.12 -46.40 -43.49
CA ASP A 70 -15.13 -45.42 -43.03
C ASP A 70 -14.58 -45.51 -41.58
N ASP A 71 -14.10 -46.68 -41.14
CA ASP A 71 -13.50 -46.87 -39.81
C ASP A 71 -12.21 -46.03 -39.58
N SER A 72 -11.40 -45.77 -40.62
CA SER A 72 -10.14 -45.00 -40.50
C SER A 72 -10.38 -43.49 -40.34
N ALA A 73 -11.35 -42.91 -41.06
CA ALA A 73 -11.71 -41.50 -40.93
C ALA A 73 -12.32 -41.20 -39.55
N ALA A 74 -13.24 -42.05 -39.07
CA ALA A 74 -13.85 -41.92 -37.74
C ALA A 74 -12.83 -42.07 -36.60
N MET A 75 -11.85 -42.96 -36.76
CA MET A 75 -10.73 -43.13 -35.83
C MET A 75 -9.86 -41.87 -35.72
N SER A 76 -9.53 -41.29 -36.86
CA SER A 76 -8.70 -40.09 -36.97
C SER A 76 -9.36 -38.88 -36.31
N GLU A 77 -10.66 -38.71 -36.53
CA GLU A 77 -11.45 -37.65 -35.89
C GLU A 77 -11.45 -37.80 -34.37
N LEU A 78 -11.52 -39.03 -33.86
CA LEU A 78 -11.54 -39.31 -32.42
C LEU A 78 -10.20 -39.00 -31.73
N LEU A 79 -9.07 -39.32 -32.38
CA LEU A 79 -7.74 -38.97 -31.89
C LEU A 79 -7.50 -37.45 -31.91
N LEU A 80 -7.97 -36.77 -32.96
CA LEU A 80 -7.90 -35.30 -33.06
C LEU A 80 -8.81 -34.61 -32.04
N ASP A 81 -10.01 -35.14 -31.79
CA ASP A 81 -10.90 -34.68 -30.72
C ASP A 81 -10.17 -34.80 -29.38
N ALA A 82 -9.62 -35.97 -29.05
CA ALA A 82 -8.87 -36.19 -27.82
C ALA A 82 -7.72 -35.19 -27.62
N LEU A 83 -6.88 -34.95 -28.64
CA LEU A 83 -5.80 -33.97 -28.57
C LEU A 83 -6.27 -32.53 -28.29
N SER A 84 -7.51 -32.19 -28.66
CA SER A 84 -8.08 -30.87 -28.40
C SER A 84 -8.61 -30.72 -26.96
N GLN A 85 -8.73 -31.82 -26.22
CA GLN A 85 -9.27 -31.82 -24.87
C GLN A 85 -8.17 -31.62 -23.81
N PRO A 86 -8.42 -30.81 -22.76
CA PRO A 86 -7.44 -30.57 -21.69
C PRO A 86 -6.99 -31.85 -20.97
N TRP A 87 -7.85 -32.86 -20.90
CA TRP A 87 -7.57 -34.11 -20.20
C TRP A 87 -6.49 -34.95 -20.88
N ALA A 88 -6.25 -34.79 -22.18
CA ALA A 88 -5.29 -35.63 -22.90
C ALA A 88 -3.85 -35.48 -22.39
N ALA A 89 -3.49 -34.30 -21.87
CA ALA A 89 -2.19 -34.05 -21.26
C ALA A 89 -2.08 -34.56 -19.81
N MET A 90 -3.19 -34.96 -19.18
CA MET A 90 -3.26 -35.32 -17.76
C MET A 90 -3.61 -36.80 -17.51
N VAL A 91 -4.35 -37.43 -18.42
CA VAL A 91 -4.83 -38.81 -18.27
C VAL A 91 -3.78 -39.78 -18.80
N SER A 92 -3.30 -40.66 -17.93
CA SER A 92 -2.23 -41.61 -18.24
C SER A 92 -2.43 -42.94 -17.49
N GLY A 93 -1.71 -43.99 -17.90
CA GLY A 93 -1.70 -45.26 -17.18
C GLY A 93 -0.87 -45.24 -15.89
N SER A 94 -0.19 -44.13 -15.60
CA SER A 94 0.43 -43.89 -14.29
C SER A 94 -0.61 -43.54 -13.22
N ASP A 95 -1.74 -42.96 -13.60
CA ASP A 95 -2.89 -42.80 -12.70
C ASP A 95 -3.66 -44.13 -12.61
N ARG A 96 -3.67 -44.68 -11.40
CA ARG A 96 -4.27 -45.98 -11.11
C ARG A 96 -5.78 -46.04 -11.36
N ARG A 97 -6.47 -44.90 -11.43
CA ARG A 97 -7.90 -44.87 -11.81
C ARG A 97 -8.11 -45.33 -13.25
N PHE A 98 -7.15 -45.09 -14.14
CA PHE A 98 -7.28 -45.37 -15.57
C PHE A 98 -6.58 -46.65 -16.04
N GLN A 99 -5.99 -47.43 -15.11
CA GLN A 99 -5.22 -48.65 -15.44
C GLN A 99 -6.05 -49.79 -16.04
N ASN A 100 -7.38 -49.74 -15.95
CA ASN A 100 -8.24 -50.72 -16.62
C ASN A 100 -8.30 -50.48 -18.14
N TRP A 101 -7.94 -49.29 -18.60
CA TRP A 101 -7.98 -48.89 -20.01
C TRP A 101 -6.59 -48.63 -20.56
N LEU A 102 -5.70 -47.99 -19.78
CA LEU A 102 -4.36 -47.62 -20.20
C LEU A 102 -3.31 -48.55 -19.56
N PRO A 103 -2.26 -48.97 -20.31
CA PRO A 103 -1.18 -49.79 -19.76
C PRO A 103 -0.51 -49.13 -18.56
N ALA A 104 -0.23 -49.89 -17.51
CA ALA A 104 0.38 -49.36 -16.30
C ALA A 104 1.71 -48.64 -16.60
N GLY A 105 1.81 -47.37 -16.17
CA GLY A 105 2.98 -46.54 -16.41
C GLY A 105 3.05 -45.90 -17.80
N SER A 106 2.02 -46.03 -18.64
CA SER A 106 1.97 -45.32 -19.92
C SER A 106 1.96 -43.80 -19.70
N PRO A 107 2.53 -43.02 -20.64
CA PRO A 107 2.51 -41.56 -20.56
C PRO A 107 1.10 -41.00 -20.80
N PRO A 108 0.88 -39.69 -20.64
CA PRO A 108 -0.39 -39.05 -20.98
C PRO A 108 -0.86 -39.37 -22.41
N VAL A 109 -2.18 -39.41 -22.63
CA VAL A 109 -2.77 -39.72 -23.94
C VAL A 109 -2.22 -38.83 -25.07
N ALA A 110 -2.03 -37.54 -24.82
CA ALA A 110 -1.43 -36.62 -25.81
C ALA A 110 -0.02 -37.08 -26.22
N GLU A 111 0.81 -37.46 -25.25
CA GLU A 111 2.16 -37.96 -25.50
C GLU A 111 2.15 -39.34 -26.19
N GLN A 112 1.17 -40.20 -25.89
CA GLN A 112 0.99 -41.46 -26.62
C GLN A 112 0.68 -41.23 -28.10
N ILE A 113 -0.19 -40.25 -28.41
CA ILE A 113 -0.50 -39.87 -29.79
C ILE A 113 0.75 -39.27 -30.47
N ASP A 114 1.51 -38.44 -29.76
CA ASP A 114 2.78 -37.89 -30.25
C ASP A 114 3.80 -39.01 -30.56
N ILE A 115 3.95 -40.01 -29.68
CA ILE A 115 4.83 -41.16 -29.88
C ILE A 115 4.40 -41.97 -31.10
N LEU A 116 3.10 -42.27 -31.23
CA LEU A 116 2.57 -43.03 -32.37
C LEU A 116 2.77 -42.29 -33.68
N THR A 117 2.57 -40.96 -33.69
CA THR A 117 2.76 -40.13 -34.88
C THR A 117 4.22 -39.84 -35.22
N ALA A 118 5.14 -39.91 -34.24
CA ALA A 118 6.57 -39.68 -34.47
C ALA A 118 7.35 -40.96 -34.84
N SER A 119 6.88 -42.13 -34.44
CA SER A 119 7.58 -43.39 -34.68
C SER A 119 7.29 -43.95 -36.08
N PRO A 120 8.31 -44.17 -36.93
CA PRO A 120 8.14 -44.76 -38.25
C PRO A 120 7.79 -46.26 -38.23
N GLU A 121 7.85 -46.91 -37.06
CA GLU A 121 7.50 -48.32 -36.87
C GLU A 121 6.03 -48.53 -36.45
N SER A 122 5.31 -47.45 -36.11
CA SER A 122 3.89 -47.50 -35.72
C SER A 122 3.03 -48.05 -36.84
N ARG A 123 2.14 -48.99 -36.52
CA ARG A 123 1.19 -49.59 -37.47
C ARG A 123 -0.18 -48.98 -37.29
N GLU A 124 -1.01 -49.06 -38.34
CA GLU A 124 -2.42 -48.65 -38.31
C GLU A 124 -3.21 -49.34 -37.17
N SER A 125 -2.85 -50.59 -36.85
CA SER A 125 -3.40 -51.33 -35.72
C SER A 125 -3.15 -50.67 -34.36
N ASP A 126 -2.06 -49.92 -34.21
CA ASP A 126 -1.69 -49.24 -32.95
C ASP A 126 -2.56 -47.98 -32.75
N PHE A 127 -2.83 -47.25 -33.83
CA PHE A 127 -3.81 -46.15 -33.83
C PHE A 127 -5.23 -46.65 -33.53
N SER A 128 -5.61 -47.80 -34.10
CA SER A 128 -6.90 -48.44 -33.86
C SER A 128 -7.07 -48.90 -32.42
N ALA A 129 -6.05 -49.55 -31.86
CA ALA A 129 -6.05 -49.96 -30.46
C ALA A 129 -6.21 -48.75 -29.51
N LEU A 130 -5.51 -47.64 -29.79
CA LEU A 130 -5.66 -46.43 -28.98
C LEU A 130 -7.04 -45.80 -29.14
N ALA A 131 -7.57 -45.67 -30.35
CA ALA A 131 -8.89 -45.09 -30.60
C ALA A 131 -10.01 -45.88 -29.91
N GLU A 132 -9.98 -47.22 -29.96
CA GLU A 132 -10.92 -48.07 -29.24
C GLU A 132 -10.77 -47.92 -27.71
N THR A 133 -9.54 -47.78 -27.22
CA THR A 133 -9.28 -47.48 -25.80
C THR A 133 -9.90 -46.14 -25.39
N LEU A 134 -9.79 -45.10 -26.22
CA LEU A 134 -10.37 -43.79 -25.95
C LEU A 134 -11.91 -43.81 -25.97
N LYS A 135 -12.52 -44.58 -26.89
CA LYS A 135 -13.98 -44.83 -26.88
C LYS A 135 -14.41 -45.45 -25.56
N ALA A 136 -13.69 -46.48 -25.11
CA ALA A 136 -13.99 -47.18 -23.85
C ALA A 136 -13.70 -46.34 -22.59
N LEU A 137 -12.76 -45.40 -22.68
CA LEU A 137 -12.37 -44.50 -21.59
C LEU A 137 -13.34 -43.33 -21.39
N ARG A 138 -14.04 -42.91 -22.45
CA ARG A 138 -14.95 -41.73 -22.44
C ARG A 138 -15.98 -41.74 -21.32
N PRO A 139 -16.73 -42.83 -21.03
CA PRO A 139 -17.69 -42.85 -19.93
C PRO A 139 -17.05 -42.60 -18.56
N GLU A 140 -15.82 -43.09 -18.35
CA GLU A 140 -15.09 -42.87 -17.10
C GLU A 140 -14.61 -41.42 -16.98
N LEU A 141 -14.19 -40.79 -18.08
CA LEU A 141 -13.84 -39.36 -18.09
C LEU A 141 -15.06 -38.49 -17.76
N GLU A 142 -16.22 -38.79 -18.32
CA GLU A 142 -17.48 -38.11 -18.01
C GLU A 142 -17.86 -38.28 -16.54
N ARG A 143 -17.74 -39.51 -16.02
CA ARG A 143 -17.98 -39.81 -14.60
C ARG A 143 -17.06 -38.97 -13.71
N VAL A 144 -15.74 -39.02 -13.93
CA VAL A 144 -14.75 -38.26 -13.14
C VAL A 144 -14.99 -36.75 -13.24
N THR A 145 -15.41 -36.26 -14.40
CA THR A 145 -15.70 -34.84 -14.61
C THR A 145 -16.91 -34.36 -13.80
N SER A 146 -17.92 -35.23 -13.64
CA SER A 146 -19.14 -34.96 -12.89
C SER A 146 -18.98 -35.01 -11.37
N LEU A 147 -17.86 -35.53 -10.86
CA LEU A 147 -17.64 -35.65 -9.42
C LEU A 147 -17.52 -34.30 -8.73
N ARG A 148 -17.98 -34.25 -7.47
CA ARG A 148 -17.68 -33.17 -6.54
C ARG A 148 -16.24 -33.26 -6.05
N LEU A 149 -15.67 -32.12 -5.64
CA LEU A 149 -14.26 -31.98 -5.30
C LEU A 149 -13.78 -33.02 -4.27
N GLU A 150 -14.48 -33.15 -3.14
CA GLU A 150 -14.12 -34.07 -2.07
C GLU A 150 -14.19 -35.53 -2.51
N VAL A 151 -15.14 -35.88 -3.39
CA VAL A 151 -15.31 -37.24 -3.91
C VAL A 151 -14.18 -37.57 -4.88
N GLY A 152 -13.88 -36.66 -5.82
CA GLY A 152 -12.78 -36.84 -6.78
C GLY A 152 -11.42 -36.99 -6.10
N LEU A 153 -11.13 -36.14 -5.10
CA LEU A 153 -9.90 -36.24 -4.30
C LEU A 153 -9.86 -37.54 -3.48
N ALA A 154 -10.97 -37.94 -2.86
CA ALA A 154 -11.05 -39.18 -2.09
C ALA A 154 -10.83 -40.42 -2.95
N GLU A 155 -11.47 -40.49 -4.13
CA GLU A 155 -11.30 -41.61 -5.08
C GLU A 155 -9.84 -41.73 -5.52
N TYR A 156 -9.22 -40.62 -5.95
CA TYR A 156 -7.82 -40.61 -6.36
C TYR A 156 -6.89 -41.10 -5.25
N VAL A 157 -7.03 -40.57 -4.03
CA VAL A 157 -6.18 -40.95 -2.90
C VAL A 157 -6.41 -42.40 -2.48
N ALA A 158 -7.66 -42.87 -2.48
CA ALA A 158 -8.02 -44.24 -2.11
C ALA A 158 -7.34 -45.26 -3.03
N VAL A 159 -7.43 -45.04 -4.34
CA VAL A 159 -6.87 -45.92 -5.36
C VAL A 159 -5.33 -45.86 -5.35
N THR A 160 -4.75 -44.67 -5.20
CA THR A 160 -3.29 -44.46 -5.22
C THR A 160 -2.61 -45.08 -3.99
N ALA A 161 -3.13 -44.80 -2.80
CA ALA A 161 -2.58 -45.28 -1.54
C ALA A 161 -2.99 -46.73 -1.21
N GLY A 162 -4.08 -47.22 -1.81
CA GLY A 162 -4.68 -48.52 -1.51
C GLY A 162 -5.30 -48.56 -0.12
N VAL A 163 -6.03 -47.51 0.27
CA VAL A 163 -6.68 -47.38 1.59
C VAL A 163 -8.15 -47.00 1.45
N ARG A 164 -8.96 -47.36 2.45
CA ARG A 164 -10.40 -47.08 2.52
C ARG A 164 -10.80 -46.61 3.92
N ASP A 165 -12.05 -46.17 4.06
CA ASP A 165 -12.71 -45.84 5.32
C ASP A 165 -11.93 -44.85 6.20
N LYS A 166 -11.82 -45.14 7.51
CA LYS A 166 -11.12 -44.30 8.49
C LYS A 166 -9.68 -43.98 8.10
N ARG A 167 -9.00 -44.90 7.43
CA ARG A 167 -7.61 -44.71 6.96
C ARG A 167 -7.56 -43.71 5.79
N LEU A 168 -8.53 -43.75 4.89
CA LEU A 168 -8.67 -42.77 3.81
C LEU A 168 -8.98 -41.39 4.38
N ALA A 169 -9.97 -41.27 5.26
CA ALA A 169 -10.34 -40.01 5.89
C ALA A 169 -9.17 -39.37 6.65
N ALA A 170 -8.40 -40.18 7.39
CA ALA A 170 -7.20 -39.73 8.07
C ALA A 170 -6.09 -39.28 7.12
N LEU A 171 -5.87 -40.03 6.02
CA LEU A 171 -4.88 -39.66 5.00
C LEU A 171 -5.27 -38.37 4.29
N LEU A 172 -6.54 -38.19 3.92
CA LEU A 172 -7.04 -36.95 3.32
C LEU A 172 -6.81 -35.75 4.23
N ALA A 173 -7.15 -35.86 5.51
CA ALA A 173 -6.91 -34.79 6.48
C ALA A 173 -5.39 -34.53 6.65
N ARG A 174 -4.58 -35.58 6.67
CA ARG A 174 -3.11 -35.48 6.77
C ARG A 174 -2.49 -34.82 5.55
N LEU A 175 -3.00 -35.06 4.35
CA LEU A 175 -2.57 -34.43 3.11
C LEU A 175 -3.20 -33.04 2.90
N HIS A 176 -4.02 -32.58 3.86
CA HIS A 176 -4.77 -31.33 3.80
C HIS A 176 -5.80 -31.28 2.65
N LEU A 177 -6.33 -32.43 2.24
CA LEU A 177 -7.31 -32.60 1.16
C LEU A 177 -8.76 -32.77 1.65
N ALA A 178 -8.99 -32.68 2.96
CA ALA A 178 -10.30 -32.94 3.57
C ALA A 178 -11.24 -31.72 3.63
N GLY A 179 -10.82 -30.56 3.11
CA GLY A 179 -11.59 -29.31 3.12
C GLY A 179 -11.48 -28.49 4.41
N GLN A 180 -10.49 -28.78 5.26
CA GLN A 180 -10.29 -28.13 6.56
C GLN A 180 -9.30 -26.95 6.47
N PRO A 181 -9.37 -25.95 7.36
CA PRO A 181 -8.45 -24.81 7.33
C PRO A 181 -7.00 -25.20 7.60
N THR A 182 -6.77 -26.23 8.42
CA THR A 182 -5.45 -26.68 8.84
C THR A 182 -5.20 -28.15 8.51
N GLN A 183 -3.93 -28.47 8.28
CA GLN A 183 -3.43 -29.84 8.14
C GLN A 183 -3.26 -30.49 9.51
N ILE A 184 -3.61 -31.77 9.63
CA ILE A 184 -3.35 -32.54 10.87
C ILE A 184 -1.98 -33.20 10.84
N THR A 185 -1.45 -33.52 12.03
CA THR A 185 -0.18 -34.21 12.20
C THR A 185 -0.28 -35.70 11.89
N LEU A 186 0.87 -36.38 11.72
CA LEU A 186 0.92 -37.85 11.54
C LEU A 186 0.37 -38.61 12.76
N GLU A 187 0.52 -38.06 13.95
CA GLU A 187 0.06 -38.67 15.20
C GLU A 187 -1.46 -38.60 15.33
N GLU A 188 -2.04 -37.43 15.06
CA GLU A 188 -3.50 -37.26 15.00
C GLU A 188 -4.12 -38.10 13.89
N ALA A 189 -3.49 -38.16 12.72
CA ALA A 189 -3.94 -39.00 11.61
C ALA A 189 -3.89 -40.50 11.97
N GLY A 190 -2.80 -40.96 12.61
CA GLY A 190 -2.69 -42.34 13.11
C GLY A 190 -3.82 -42.68 14.09
N THR A 191 -4.06 -41.79 15.05
CA THR A 191 -5.13 -41.93 16.04
C THR A 191 -6.51 -42.03 15.37
N ARG A 192 -6.83 -41.12 14.41
CA ARG A 192 -8.10 -41.15 13.65
C ARG A 192 -8.26 -42.43 12.81
N ALA A 193 -7.16 -42.95 12.28
CA ALA A 193 -7.13 -44.18 11.47
C ALA A 193 -7.10 -45.48 12.30
N GLY A 194 -6.91 -45.41 13.62
CA GLY A 194 -6.70 -46.58 14.48
C GLY A 194 -5.39 -47.31 14.19
N VAL A 195 -4.33 -46.58 13.80
CA VAL A 195 -3.00 -47.13 13.50
C VAL A 195 -1.90 -46.30 14.15
N THR A 196 -0.69 -46.84 14.23
CA THR A 196 0.46 -46.10 14.76
C THR A 196 0.87 -44.93 13.85
N ARG A 197 1.51 -43.90 14.42
CA ARG A 197 2.13 -42.78 13.68
C ARG A 197 3.02 -43.28 12.53
N GLU A 198 3.83 -44.31 12.80
CA GLU A 198 4.73 -44.90 11.81
C GLU A 198 3.98 -45.60 10.67
N ARG A 199 2.89 -46.31 10.98
CA ARG A 199 2.06 -46.91 9.94
C ARG A 199 1.39 -45.86 9.05
N MET A 200 0.95 -44.75 9.64
CA MET A 200 0.41 -43.63 8.89
C MET A 200 1.46 -42.99 7.98
N ARG A 201 2.71 -42.83 8.46
CA ARG A 201 3.85 -42.35 7.66
C ARG A 201 4.12 -43.25 6.45
N GLN A 202 4.13 -44.58 6.66
CA GLN A 202 4.34 -45.55 5.57
C GLN A 202 3.26 -45.46 4.48
N ILE A 203 1.99 -45.25 4.87
CA ILE A 203 0.89 -45.06 3.93
C ILE A 203 1.09 -43.75 3.14
N GLN A 204 1.49 -42.65 3.80
CA GLN A 204 1.78 -41.38 3.14
C GLN A 204 2.93 -41.52 2.13
N VAL A 205 4.05 -42.15 2.51
CA VAL A 205 5.18 -42.41 1.60
C VAL A 205 4.74 -43.21 0.39
N ARG A 206 3.98 -44.29 0.61
CA ARG A 206 3.44 -45.09 -0.49
C ARG A 206 2.56 -44.29 -1.44
N PHE A 207 1.75 -43.37 -0.91
CA PHE A 207 0.95 -42.47 -1.75
C PHE A 207 1.87 -41.59 -2.61
N SER A 208 2.84 -40.91 -2.00
CA SER A 208 3.79 -40.03 -2.70
C SER A 208 4.60 -40.77 -3.77
N ASP A 209 5.11 -41.97 -3.48
CA ASP A 209 5.90 -42.77 -4.43
C ASP A 209 5.09 -43.23 -5.66
N ARG A 210 3.75 -43.23 -5.56
CA ARG A 210 2.84 -43.70 -6.60
C ARG A 210 2.16 -42.57 -7.36
N GLN A 211 2.45 -41.31 -7.04
CA GLN A 211 1.87 -40.19 -7.77
C GLN A 211 2.45 -40.12 -9.20
N PRO A 212 1.63 -39.78 -10.21
CA PRO A 212 2.14 -39.42 -11.52
C PRO A 212 3.09 -38.22 -11.45
N LYS A 213 4.07 -38.16 -12.37
CA LYS A 213 5.03 -37.04 -12.47
C LYS A 213 4.50 -35.85 -13.26
N HIS A 214 3.30 -35.95 -13.80
CA HIS A 214 2.58 -34.90 -14.52
C HIS A 214 1.34 -34.48 -13.72
N GLN A 215 0.68 -33.41 -14.16
CA GLN A 215 -0.57 -32.94 -13.58
C GLN A 215 -1.64 -34.06 -13.57
N VAL A 216 -2.32 -34.23 -12.45
CA VAL A 216 -3.36 -35.26 -12.27
C VAL A 216 -4.72 -34.71 -12.67
N PHE A 217 -5.48 -35.48 -13.44
CA PHE A 217 -6.82 -35.09 -13.91
C PHE A 217 -7.84 -35.08 -12.76
N ILE A 218 -8.18 -33.89 -12.25
CA ILE A 218 -9.24 -33.66 -11.25
C ILE A 218 -10.06 -32.42 -11.67
N PRO A 219 -11.06 -32.56 -12.57
CA PRO A 219 -11.82 -31.41 -13.10
C PRO A 219 -12.50 -30.55 -12.03
N ALA A 220 -12.95 -31.15 -10.93
CA ALA A 220 -13.54 -30.41 -9.83
C ALA A 220 -12.54 -29.45 -9.15
N LEU A 221 -11.24 -29.80 -9.14
CA LEU A 221 -10.18 -28.94 -8.63
C LEU A 221 -9.93 -27.77 -9.57
N ASP A 222 -9.92 -28.01 -10.89
CA ASP A 222 -9.81 -26.96 -11.89
C ASP A 222 -10.96 -25.95 -11.78
N ARG A 223 -12.20 -26.43 -11.64
CA ARG A 223 -13.38 -25.58 -11.40
C ARG A 223 -13.24 -24.77 -10.12
N ALA A 224 -12.77 -25.37 -9.03
CA ALA A 224 -12.56 -24.68 -7.77
C ALA A 224 -11.48 -23.58 -7.87
N LEU A 225 -10.35 -23.88 -8.53
CA LEU A 225 -9.26 -22.91 -8.75
C LEU A 225 -9.70 -21.75 -9.66
N GLY A 226 -10.43 -22.06 -10.75
CA GLY A 226 -11.01 -21.04 -11.64
C GLY A 226 -11.97 -20.12 -10.90
N TRP A 227 -12.92 -20.69 -10.16
CA TRP A 227 -13.88 -19.92 -9.37
C TRP A 227 -13.20 -19.04 -8.32
N LEU A 228 -12.21 -19.56 -7.58
CA LEU A 228 -11.44 -18.77 -6.62
C LEU A 228 -10.67 -17.63 -7.29
N SER A 229 -10.13 -17.83 -8.49
CA SER A 229 -9.41 -16.80 -9.22
C SER A 229 -10.34 -15.70 -9.74
N GLU A 230 -11.55 -16.04 -10.16
CA GLU A 230 -12.55 -15.10 -10.68
C GLU A 230 -13.21 -14.28 -9.57
N ASN A 231 -13.34 -14.86 -8.37
CA ASN A 231 -14.01 -14.24 -7.23
C ASN A 231 -13.03 -13.69 -6.19
N ALA A 232 -11.73 -13.72 -6.45
CA ALA A 232 -10.75 -13.07 -5.58
C ALA A 232 -10.81 -11.53 -5.77
N PRO A 233 -10.75 -10.75 -4.68
CA PRO A 233 -10.50 -11.19 -3.31
C PRO A 233 -11.77 -11.64 -2.58
N ILE A 234 -11.68 -12.64 -1.69
CA ILE A 234 -12.82 -13.15 -0.91
C ILE A 234 -12.37 -13.79 0.40
N ALA A 235 -13.11 -13.62 1.50
CA ALA A 235 -12.78 -14.26 2.77
C ALA A 235 -12.80 -15.80 2.63
N ALA A 236 -11.86 -16.51 3.24
CA ALA A 236 -11.70 -17.94 3.05
C ALA A 236 -12.92 -18.75 3.53
N THR A 237 -13.63 -18.25 4.56
CA THR A 237 -14.88 -18.84 5.05
C THR A 237 -16.03 -18.65 4.07
N GLU A 238 -16.16 -17.47 3.47
CA GLU A 238 -17.18 -17.16 2.46
C GLU A 238 -16.92 -17.94 1.18
N ALA A 239 -15.66 -17.99 0.73
CA ALA A 239 -15.25 -18.81 -0.39
C ALA A 239 -15.58 -20.29 -0.18
N ALA A 240 -15.34 -20.82 1.03
CA ALA A 240 -15.68 -22.20 1.36
C ALA A 240 -17.19 -22.46 1.21
N GLN A 241 -18.04 -21.54 1.67
CA GLN A 241 -19.50 -21.66 1.55
C GLN A 241 -19.94 -21.55 0.10
N ALA A 242 -19.44 -20.56 -0.63
CA ALA A 242 -19.80 -20.33 -2.03
C ALA A 242 -19.43 -21.52 -2.92
N LEU A 243 -18.30 -22.21 -2.68
CA LEU A 243 -17.94 -23.43 -3.39
C LEU A 243 -18.95 -24.58 -3.20
N ALA A 244 -19.65 -24.63 -2.06
CA ALA A 244 -20.72 -25.59 -1.82
C ALA A 244 -22.01 -25.15 -2.53
N GLU A 245 -22.35 -23.86 -2.46
CA GLU A 245 -23.53 -23.28 -3.14
C GLU A 245 -23.48 -23.44 -4.66
N HIS A 246 -22.28 -23.34 -5.25
CA HIS A 246 -22.05 -23.54 -6.69
C HIS A 246 -21.88 -25.01 -7.08
N ASN A 247 -22.16 -25.97 -6.19
CA ASN A 247 -22.05 -27.42 -6.41
C ASN A 247 -20.65 -27.91 -6.85
N ILE A 248 -19.60 -27.13 -6.58
CA ILE A 248 -18.20 -27.56 -6.82
C ILE A 248 -17.78 -28.56 -5.73
N SER A 249 -18.26 -28.33 -4.51
CA SER A 249 -18.17 -29.23 -3.36
C SER A 249 -19.56 -29.53 -2.79
N GLU A 250 -19.72 -30.61 -2.04
CA GLU A 250 -21.00 -30.94 -1.37
C GLU A 250 -21.22 -30.13 -0.10
N ARG A 251 -20.12 -29.79 0.56
CA ARG A 251 -20.07 -29.08 1.83
C ARG A 251 -18.99 -28.02 1.78
N PRO A 252 -19.01 -27.03 2.69
CA PRO A 252 -18.00 -25.98 2.71
C PRO A 252 -16.58 -26.55 2.68
N PHE A 253 -15.82 -26.18 1.66
CA PHE A 253 -14.48 -26.72 1.40
C PHE A 253 -13.46 -25.60 1.44
N HIS A 254 -12.63 -25.58 2.49
CA HIS A 254 -11.75 -24.45 2.76
C HIS A 254 -10.70 -24.24 1.64
N PRO A 255 -10.47 -23.01 1.15
CA PRO A 255 -9.49 -22.71 0.09
C PRO A 255 -8.07 -23.19 0.38
N ALA A 256 -7.67 -23.24 1.66
CA ALA A 256 -6.36 -23.78 2.05
C ALA A 256 -6.17 -25.25 1.60
N SER A 257 -7.23 -26.07 1.69
CA SER A 257 -7.22 -27.44 1.18
C SER A 257 -7.16 -27.52 -0.34
N ILE A 258 -7.78 -26.56 -1.04
CA ILE A 258 -7.73 -26.47 -2.51
C ILE A 258 -6.30 -26.15 -2.96
N LEU A 259 -5.66 -25.17 -2.33
CA LEU A 259 -4.27 -24.82 -2.63
C LEU A 259 -3.29 -25.95 -2.29
N ALA A 260 -3.54 -26.69 -1.21
CA ALA A 260 -2.77 -27.88 -0.88
C ALA A 260 -2.94 -28.99 -1.94
N ALA A 261 -4.19 -29.23 -2.38
CA ALA A 261 -4.49 -30.18 -3.45
C ALA A 261 -3.80 -29.79 -4.76
N ALA A 262 -3.88 -28.51 -5.13
CA ALA A 262 -3.27 -28.00 -6.35
C ALA A 262 -1.76 -28.26 -6.39
N ARG A 263 -1.05 -27.89 -5.31
CA ARG A 263 0.40 -28.14 -5.19
C ARG A 263 0.74 -29.63 -5.24
N LEU A 264 -0.03 -30.46 -4.55
CA LEU A 264 0.21 -31.89 -4.45
C LEU A 264 -0.02 -32.64 -5.78
N LEU A 265 -0.90 -32.10 -6.64
CA LEU A 265 -1.35 -32.75 -7.87
C LEU A 265 -0.82 -32.07 -9.15
N GLY A 266 0.07 -31.09 -9.00
CA GLY A 266 0.74 -30.42 -10.12
C GLY A 266 -0.08 -29.36 -10.84
N HIS A 267 -1.06 -28.76 -10.17
CA HIS A 267 -1.91 -27.69 -10.73
C HIS A 267 -1.33 -26.30 -10.42
N ALA A 268 -1.40 -25.39 -11.39
CA ALA A 268 -1.00 -24.00 -11.21
C ALA A 268 -2.00 -23.25 -10.32
N THR A 269 -1.51 -22.47 -9.36
CA THR A 269 -2.35 -21.68 -8.46
C THR A 269 -2.31 -20.21 -8.86
N GLY A 270 -3.42 -19.69 -9.38
CA GLY A 270 -3.61 -18.26 -9.67
C GLY A 270 -3.95 -17.42 -8.44
N VAL A 271 -4.08 -18.04 -7.26
CA VAL A 271 -4.49 -17.40 -6.00
C VAL A 271 -3.62 -17.84 -4.82
N SER A 272 -3.57 -17.01 -3.79
CA SER A 272 -2.92 -17.27 -2.50
C SER A 272 -3.87 -16.93 -1.35
N ILE A 273 -3.53 -17.34 -0.12
CA ILE A 273 -4.27 -16.95 1.09
C ILE A 273 -3.37 -16.03 1.91
N GLU A 274 -3.90 -14.86 2.25
CA GLU A 274 -3.25 -13.85 3.07
C GLU A 274 -4.10 -13.52 4.29
N SER A 275 -3.46 -13.14 5.40
CA SER A 275 -4.18 -12.67 6.57
C SER A 275 -4.45 -11.16 6.42
N ILE A 276 -5.72 -10.78 6.34
CA ILE A 276 -6.17 -9.39 6.29
C ILE A 276 -7.08 -9.18 7.50
N ARG A 277 -6.65 -8.37 8.48
CA ARG A 277 -7.29 -8.22 9.79
C ARG A 277 -7.47 -9.55 10.57
N ASP A 278 -6.47 -10.42 10.54
CA ASP A 278 -6.54 -11.77 11.13
C ASP A 278 -7.61 -12.68 10.50
N ILE A 279 -8.24 -12.24 9.41
CA ILE A 279 -9.16 -13.02 8.60
C ILE A 279 -8.36 -13.60 7.42
N PRO A 280 -8.34 -14.94 7.25
CA PRO A 280 -7.75 -15.54 6.06
C PRO A 280 -8.57 -15.17 4.82
N THR A 281 -7.95 -14.54 3.84
CA THR A 281 -8.59 -14.04 2.61
C THR A 281 -7.86 -14.59 1.40
N VAL A 282 -8.62 -15.12 0.44
CA VAL A 282 -8.12 -15.54 -0.87
C VAL A 282 -7.88 -14.29 -1.71
N VAL A 283 -6.68 -14.16 -2.26
CA VAL A 283 -6.29 -13.05 -3.13
C VAL A 283 -5.67 -13.59 -4.41
N GLY A 284 -5.85 -12.90 -5.53
CA GLY A 284 -5.14 -13.24 -6.77
C GLY A 284 -3.63 -13.17 -6.56
N SER A 285 -2.87 -14.10 -7.15
CA SER A 285 -1.40 -14.14 -7.02
C SER A 285 -0.72 -12.86 -7.54
N GLN A 286 -1.35 -12.17 -8.48
CA GLN A 286 -0.92 -10.84 -8.93
C GLN A 286 -1.48 -9.72 -8.06
N SER A 287 -2.64 -9.91 -7.39
CA SER A 287 -3.39 -8.87 -6.66
C SER A 287 -3.05 -8.76 -5.16
N GLY A 288 -2.57 -9.83 -4.54
CA GLY A 288 -2.28 -9.89 -3.09
C GLY A 288 -1.32 -8.82 -2.58
N PRO A 289 -0.17 -8.59 -3.24
CA PRO A 289 0.74 -7.49 -2.89
C PRO A 289 0.07 -6.12 -2.96
N HIS A 290 -0.82 -5.88 -3.94
CA HIS A 290 -1.48 -4.59 -4.13
C HIS A 290 -2.51 -4.29 -3.05
N VAL A 291 -3.33 -5.28 -2.65
CA VAL A 291 -4.32 -5.11 -1.56
C VAL A 291 -3.63 -4.74 -0.25
N ARG A 292 -2.57 -5.47 0.13
CA ARG A 292 -1.78 -5.15 1.34
C ARG A 292 -1.15 -3.77 1.26
N PHE A 293 -0.67 -3.38 0.08
CA PHE A 293 -0.05 -2.08 -0.11
C PHE A 293 -1.05 -0.93 0.03
N ILE A 294 -2.22 -1.03 -0.60
CA ILE A 294 -3.31 -0.05 -0.48
C ILE A 294 -3.72 0.13 0.98
N VAL A 295 -3.96 -0.97 1.70
CA VAL A 295 -4.36 -0.93 3.12
C VAL A 295 -3.25 -0.32 3.97
N ARG A 296 -2.00 -0.72 3.77
CA ARG A 296 -0.85 -0.17 4.50
C ARG A 296 -0.69 1.32 4.27
N GLU A 297 -0.86 1.79 3.03
CA GLU A 297 -0.75 3.19 2.68
C GLU A 297 -1.87 4.03 3.31
N ALA A 298 -3.11 3.53 3.26
CA ALA A 298 -4.23 4.15 3.95
C ALA A 298 -4.00 4.23 5.48
N GLN A 299 -3.57 3.15 6.12
CA GLN A 299 -3.23 3.16 7.56
C GLN A 299 -2.11 4.15 7.89
N ARG A 300 -1.13 4.30 7.01
CA ARG A 300 -0.02 5.24 7.16
C ARG A 300 -0.53 6.68 7.12
N GLN A 301 -1.41 7.02 6.19
CA GLN A 301 -2.02 8.35 6.10
C GLN A 301 -2.94 8.65 7.30
N LEU A 302 -3.79 7.69 7.69
CA LEU A 302 -4.63 7.78 8.89
C LEU A 302 -3.80 8.00 10.16
N SER A 303 -2.61 7.40 10.26
CA SER A 303 -1.73 7.63 11.41
C SER A 303 -1.22 9.05 11.56
N GLY A 304 -1.09 9.77 10.44
CA GLY A 304 -0.63 11.16 10.44
C GLY A 304 -1.77 12.15 10.65
N SER A 305 -2.93 11.89 10.06
CA SER A 305 -4.00 12.88 9.89
C SER A 305 -5.29 12.55 10.62
N GLY A 306 -5.49 11.30 11.05
CA GLY A 306 -6.74 10.77 11.63
C GLY A 306 -7.81 10.38 10.60
N VAL A 307 -7.79 11.01 9.43
CA VAL A 307 -8.67 10.76 8.28
C VAL A 307 -7.85 10.73 6.99
N SER A 308 -8.37 10.06 5.96
CA SER A 308 -7.83 10.14 4.60
C SER A 308 -8.94 10.06 3.56
N ASN A 309 -8.58 10.09 2.27
CA ASN A 309 -9.50 9.90 1.16
C ASN A 309 -8.90 9.00 0.06
N VAL A 310 -9.79 8.43 -0.77
CA VAL A 310 -9.41 7.49 -1.84
C VAL A 310 -8.39 8.10 -2.81
N LEU A 311 -8.56 9.37 -3.20
CA LEU A 311 -7.67 10.04 -4.16
C LEU A 311 -6.22 10.11 -3.65
N GLU A 312 -6.03 10.46 -2.37
CA GLU A 312 -4.71 10.56 -1.75
C GLU A 312 -4.05 9.19 -1.57
N VAL A 313 -4.83 8.15 -1.28
CA VAL A 313 -4.31 6.77 -1.24
C VAL A 313 -3.92 6.31 -2.65
N ALA A 314 -4.78 6.52 -3.65
CA ALA A 314 -4.50 6.16 -5.04
C ALA A 314 -3.24 6.90 -5.56
N ALA A 315 -3.12 8.20 -5.28
CA ALA A 315 -1.94 8.98 -5.64
C ALA A 315 -0.67 8.44 -4.96
N ALA A 316 -0.71 8.16 -3.66
CA ALA A 316 0.45 7.61 -2.95
C ALA A 316 0.81 6.19 -3.41
N VAL A 317 -0.18 5.41 -3.82
CA VAL A 317 0.03 4.07 -4.37
C VAL A 317 0.71 4.17 -5.74
N ARG A 318 0.20 5.02 -6.63
CA ARG A 318 0.80 5.32 -7.95
C ARG A 318 2.26 5.78 -7.87
N MET A 319 2.61 6.61 -6.89
CA MET A 319 3.98 7.13 -6.77
C MET A 319 5.01 6.07 -6.37
N ASN A 320 4.58 4.98 -5.75
CA ASN A 320 5.46 3.96 -5.17
C ASN A 320 5.43 2.63 -5.92
N HIS A 321 4.59 2.49 -6.96
CA HIS A 321 4.43 1.27 -7.75
C HIS A 321 4.32 1.59 -9.25
N GLU A 322 4.93 0.76 -10.09
CA GLU A 322 4.93 0.95 -11.56
C GLU A 322 3.54 0.73 -12.21
N GLN A 323 2.59 0.12 -11.49
CA GLN A 323 1.24 -0.10 -11.98
C GLN A 323 0.30 1.02 -11.54
N ASP A 324 -0.41 1.58 -12.52
CA ASP A 324 -1.50 2.52 -12.26
C ASP A 324 -2.69 1.77 -11.68
N HIS A 325 -3.12 2.18 -10.49
CA HIS A 325 -4.27 1.61 -9.82
C HIS A 325 -5.43 2.60 -9.93
N ASP A 326 -6.53 2.14 -10.53
CA ASP A 326 -7.76 2.94 -10.64
C ASP A 326 -8.36 3.19 -9.24
N GLU A 327 -8.94 4.37 -9.07
CA GLU A 327 -9.57 4.83 -7.83
C GLU A 327 -10.76 3.95 -7.44
N VAL A 328 -11.44 3.34 -8.43
CA VAL A 328 -12.52 2.36 -8.21
C VAL A 328 -12.00 1.14 -7.45
N LEU A 329 -10.86 0.58 -7.86
CA LEU A 329 -10.22 -0.56 -7.19
C LEU A 329 -9.77 -0.17 -5.78
N VAL A 330 -9.15 0.99 -5.61
CA VAL A 330 -8.70 1.47 -4.29
C VAL A 330 -9.90 1.61 -3.36
N ARG A 331 -11.00 2.21 -3.83
CA ARG A 331 -12.23 2.35 -3.04
C ARG A 331 -12.79 0.99 -2.64
N GLU A 332 -12.94 0.07 -3.58
CA GLU A 332 -13.46 -1.27 -3.32
C GLU A 332 -12.58 -2.00 -2.29
N VAL A 333 -11.26 -1.89 -2.42
CA VAL A 333 -10.34 -2.51 -1.45
C VAL A 333 -10.52 -1.93 -0.05
N LEU A 334 -10.64 -0.61 0.06
CA LEU A 334 -10.81 0.08 1.34
C LEU A 334 -12.17 -0.21 1.98
N GLN A 335 -13.24 -0.38 1.19
CA GLN A 335 -14.58 -0.71 1.67
C GLN A 335 -14.68 -2.17 2.12
N THR A 336 -14.14 -3.10 1.34
CA THR A 336 -14.34 -4.53 1.55
C THR A 336 -13.32 -5.10 2.55
N TYR A 337 -12.07 -4.64 2.54
CA TYR A 337 -10.98 -5.32 3.25
C TYR A 337 -10.36 -4.51 4.40
N ALA A 338 -10.65 -3.22 4.53
CA ALA A 338 -10.12 -2.36 5.59
C ALA A 338 -11.20 -1.90 6.59
N SER A 339 -10.84 -1.74 7.87
CA SER A 339 -11.78 -1.41 8.98
C SER A 339 -12.28 0.02 8.91
N PHE A 340 -12.30 0.58 7.69
CA PHE A 340 -12.49 1.98 7.46
C PHE A 340 -13.97 2.24 7.24
N GLU A 341 -14.46 3.26 7.92
CA GLU A 341 -15.79 3.78 7.69
C GLU A 341 -15.67 5.02 6.81
N PHE A 342 -16.50 5.09 5.77
CA PHE A 342 -16.60 6.26 4.92
C PHE A 342 -17.51 7.29 5.59
N LEU A 343 -17.01 8.52 5.69
CA LEU A 343 -17.65 9.63 6.40
C LEU A 343 -18.49 10.48 5.47
N HIS A 344 -17.85 11.12 4.49
CA HIS A 344 -18.51 12.01 3.53
C HIS A 344 -17.75 11.99 2.21
N GLY A 345 -18.45 11.61 1.14
CA GLY A 345 -17.81 11.35 -0.16
C GLY A 345 -16.79 10.21 -0.04
N ASP A 346 -15.56 10.46 -0.47
CA ASP A 346 -14.49 9.45 -0.50
C ASP A 346 -13.54 9.55 0.71
N TRP A 347 -13.92 10.33 1.72
CA TRP A 347 -13.18 10.43 2.97
C TRP A 347 -13.56 9.33 3.93
N PHE A 348 -12.57 8.76 4.59
CA PHE A 348 -12.73 7.67 5.52
C PHE A 348 -11.82 7.81 6.74
N TRP A 349 -12.16 7.06 7.79
CA TRP A 349 -11.41 6.97 9.04
C TRP A 349 -11.41 5.53 9.55
N ASP A 350 -10.66 5.25 10.62
CA ASP A 350 -10.58 3.92 11.23
C ASP A 350 -11.12 3.96 12.67
N PRO A 351 -12.38 3.54 12.91
CA PRO A 351 -12.99 3.51 14.24
C PRO A 351 -12.28 2.55 15.20
N SER A 352 -11.56 1.55 14.69
CA SER A 352 -10.84 0.58 15.52
C SER A 352 -9.58 1.18 16.16
N ARG A 353 -9.16 2.37 15.69
CA ARG A 353 -7.95 3.03 16.19
C ARG A 353 -8.24 3.74 17.51
N PRO A 354 -7.61 3.34 18.63
CA PRO A 354 -7.91 3.88 19.95
C PRO A 354 -7.47 5.34 20.13
N SER A 355 -6.54 5.83 19.32
CA SER A 355 -6.06 7.22 19.38
C SER A 355 -5.60 7.68 18.01
N ASP A 356 -6.20 8.75 17.52
CA ASP A 356 -5.80 9.43 16.29
C ASP A 356 -5.56 10.94 16.53
N PRO A 357 -4.83 11.62 15.63
CA PRO A 357 -4.49 13.02 15.78
C PRO A 357 -5.68 13.98 15.91
N LEU A 358 -6.80 13.75 15.22
CA LEU A 358 -7.98 14.62 15.30
C LEU A 358 -8.63 14.50 16.67
N ARG A 359 -8.81 13.26 17.16
CA ARG A 359 -9.29 13.00 18.52
C ARG A 359 -8.45 13.74 19.55
N LEU A 360 -7.12 13.61 19.48
CA LEU A 360 -6.21 14.26 20.43
C LEU A 360 -6.32 15.78 20.39
N ILE A 361 -6.39 16.37 19.20
CA ILE A 361 -6.52 17.83 19.04
C ILE A 361 -7.87 18.31 19.58
N ALA A 362 -8.97 17.63 19.24
CA ALA A 362 -10.30 17.95 19.72
C ALA A 362 -10.39 17.88 21.25
N ARG A 363 -9.83 16.84 21.87
CA ARG A 363 -9.76 16.72 23.34
C ARG A 363 -9.01 17.88 23.98
N ARG A 364 -7.85 18.26 23.44
CA ARG A 364 -7.07 19.41 23.96
C ARG A 364 -7.87 20.70 23.95
N VAL A 365 -8.57 20.99 22.85
CA VAL A 365 -9.38 22.20 22.74
C VAL A 365 -10.60 22.12 23.67
N LEU A 366 -11.33 21.02 23.67
CA LEU A 366 -12.52 20.80 24.51
C LEU A 366 -12.21 20.65 26.01
N SER A 367 -10.94 20.46 26.38
CA SER A 367 -10.51 20.54 27.78
C SER A 367 -10.46 21.98 28.32
N LEU A 368 -10.47 22.97 27.42
CA LEU A 368 -10.40 24.39 27.76
C LEU A 368 -11.75 25.10 27.65
N VAL A 369 -12.59 24.65 26.71
CA VAL A 369 -13.93 25.19 26.45
C VAL A 369 -14.95 24.05 26.42
N SER A 370 -16.16 24.30 26.92
CA SER A 370 -17.22 23.27 26.95
C SER A 370 -17.72 22.88 25.56
N GLU A 371 -17.66 23.81 24.62
CA GLU A 371 -18.10 23.64 23.23
C GLU A 371 -17.26 24.49 22.28
N ILE A 372 -17.14 24.07 21.03
CA ILE A 372 -16.46 24.82 19.98
C ILE A 372 -17.10 24.60 18.60
N ASP A 373 -17.17 25.65 17.80
CA ASP A 373 -17.54 25.54 16.38
C ASP A 373 -16.54 24.71 15.57
N VAL A 374 -17.04 23.88 14.66
CA VAL A 374 -16.23 22.97 13.83
C VAL A 374 -15.20 23.73 12.97
N GLU A 375 -15.51 24.92 12.45
CA GLU A 375 -14.54 25.70 11.67
C GLU A 375 -13.42 26.24 12.55
N ARG A 376 -13.74 26.71 13.76
CA ARG A 376 -12.73 27.15 14.73
C ARG A 376 -11.80 26.00 15.14
N LEU A 377 -12.34 24.80 15.37
CA LEU A 377 -11.55 23.60 15.65
C LEU A 377 -10.65 23.22 14.45
N ARG A 378 -11.20 23.26 13.23
CA ARG A 378 -10.48 22.98 11.99
C ARG A 378 -9.25 23.89 11.81
N GLU A 379 -9.37 25.16 12.15
CA GLU A 379 -8.23 26.09 12.09
C GLU A 379 -7.15 25.74 13.13
N GLY A 380 -7.53 25.20 14.29
CA GLY A 380 -6.59 24.64 15.26
C GLY A 380 -5.84 23.42 14.73
N ILE A 381 -6.54 22.51 14.05
CA ILE A 381 -5.94 21.35 13.36
C ILE A 381 -4.94 21.81 12.30
N ARG A 382 -5.32 22.80 11.47
CA ARG A 382 -4.45 23.35 10.42
C ARG A 382 -3.14 23.91 10.97
N ARG A 383 -3.18 24.64 12.10
CA ARG A 383 -1.97 25.17 12.75
C ARG A 383 -1.06 24.05 13.26
N GLN A 384 -1.64 23.06 13.93
CA GLN A 384 -0.89 21.93 14.47
C GLN A 384 -0.22 21.11 13.36
N PHE A 385 -0.91 20.91 12.23
CA PHE A 385 -0.38 20.15 11.09
C PHE A 385 0.73 20.91 10.36
N ARG A 386 0.63 22.25 10.25
CA ARG A 386 1.70 23.09 9.67
C ARG A 386 3.04 22.91 10.39
N PHE A 387 3.03 22.81 11.73
CA PHE A 387 4.25 22.56 12.51
C PHE A 387 4.92 21.22 12.14
N ARG A 388 4.10 20.21 11.86
CA ARG A 388 4.55 18.85 11.56
C ARG A 388 4.81 18.61 10.08
N GLU A 389 4.46 19.56 9.23
CA GLU A 389 4.45 19.40 7.77
C GLU A 389 5.83 19.04 7.22
N SER A 390 6.89 19.71 7.68
CA SER A 390 8.27 19.45 7.23
C SER A 390 8.73 18.02 7.56
N LEU A 391 8.41 17.54 8.77
CA LEU A 391 8.70 16.17 9.20
C LEU A 391 7.86 15.16 8.41
N ALA A 392 6.58 15.47 8.21
CA ALA A 392 5.66 14.60 7.50
C ALA A 392 6.06 14.43 6.03
N ARG A 393 6.47 15.52 5.34
CA ARG A 393 7.04 15.47 3.98
C ARG A 393 8.30 14.60 3.90
N ARG A 394 9.23 14.71 4.85
CA ARG A 394 10.43 13.84 4.88
C ARG A 394 10.09 12.36 5.03
N MET A 395 9.01 12.05 5.75
CA MET A 395 8.50 10.68 5.89
C MET A 395 7.55 10.26 4.76
N GLY A 396 7.38 11.12 3.74
CA GLY A 396 6.47 10.91 2.62
C GLY A 396 5.00 10.85 3.01
N ARG A 397 4.60 11.38 4.17
CA ARG A 397 3.23 11.29 4.72
C ARG A 397 2.54 12.65 4.57
N PRO A 398 1.58 12.83 3.64
CA PRO A 398 0.81 14.07 3.61
C PRO A 398 -0.05 14.20 4.88
N LEU A 399 -0.06 15.39 5.48
CA LEU A 399 -0.97 15.72 6.57
C LEU A 399 -2.21 16.41 5.98
N LEU A 400 -3.34 15.73 6.08
CA LEU A 400 -4.59 16.13 5.45
C LEU A 400 -5.46 16.84 6.47
N VAL A 401 -5.71 18.13 6.26
CA VAL A 401 -6.70 18.87 7.05
C VAL A 401 -8.09 18.59 6.45
N PRO A 402 -8.98 17.86 7.16
CA PRO A 402 -10.29 17.53 6.60
C PRO A 402 -11.10 18.78 6.24
N PRO A 403 -11.90 18.76 5.16
CA PRO A 403 -12.96 19.72 4.94
C PRO A 403 -13.95 19.78 6.11
N ARG A 404 -14.67 20.90 6.25
CA ARG A 404 -15.66 21.10 7.33
C ARG A 404 -16.67 19.96 7.45
N ALA A 405 -17.26 19.55 6.33
CA ALA A 405 -18.25 18.47 6.30
C ALA A 405 -17.68 17.13 6.77
N VAL A 406 -16.44 16.82 6.38
CA VAL A 406 -15.74 15.58 6.78
C VAL A 406 -15.40 15.62 8.27
N LEU A 407 -14.90 16.76 8.77
CA LEU A 407 -14.60 16.91 10.20
C LEU A 407 -15.87 16.80 11.05
N ALA A 408 -16.98 17.40 10.61
CA ALA A 408 -18.28 17.26 11.28
C ALA A 408 -18.75 15.80 11.29
N ALA A 409 -18.67 15.10 10.16
CA ALA A 409 -19.02 13.69 10.07
C ALA A 409 -18.16 12.81 10.97
N TYR A 410 -16.84 13.05 11.01
CA TYR A 410 -15.93 12.38 11.94
C TYR A 410 -16.32 12.61 13.41
N LEU A 411 -16.56 13.86 13.80
CA LEU A 411 -16.94 14.20 15.18
C LEU A 411 -18.30 13.62 15.57
N ALA A 412 -19.24 13.50 14.63
CA ALA A 412 -20.53 12.87 14.86
C ALA A 412 -20.43 11.34 14.97
N ALA A 413 -19.53 10.71 14.21
CA ALA A 413 -19.30 9.27 14.26
C ALA A 413 -18.47 8.83 15.49
N HIS A 414 -17.62 9.71 16.01
CA HIS A 414 -16.70 9.38 17.09
C HIS A 414 -17.38 9.36 18.47
N PRO A 415 -17.23 8.29 19.27
CA PRO A 415 -18.02 8.07 20.50
C PRO A 415 -17.75 9.05 21.66
N GLU A 416 -16.64 9.78 21.61
CA GLU A 416 -16.28 10.77 22.65
C GLU A 416 -16.88 12.17 22.45
N PHE A 417 -17.49 12.43 21.29
CA PHE A 417 -17.95 13.77 20.92
C PHE A 417 -19.44 13.77 20.59
N VAL A 418 -20.07 14.94 20.74
CA VAL A 418 -21.45 15.18 20.34
C VAL A 418 -21.47 16.43 19.48
N LEU A 419 -21.83 16.26 18.21
CA LEU A 419 -22.10 17.36 17.29
C LEU A 419 -23.50 17.91 17.52
N GLN A 420 -23.62 19.22 17.71
CA GLN A 420 -24.87 19.95 17.89
C GLN A 420 -25.43 20.46 16.55
N PRO A 421 -26.74 20.79 16.47
CA PRO A 421 -27.36 21.29 15.24
C PRO A 421 -26.75 22.60 14.70
N ASP A 422 -26.15 23.41 15.57
CA ASP A 422 -25.52 24.69 15.23
C ASP A 422 -24.05 24.55 14.76
N SER A 423 -23.60 23.33 14.46
CA SER A 423 -22.21 23.02 14.09
C SER A 423 -21.18 23.23 15.21
N THR A 424 -21.62 23.29 16.47
CA THR A 424 -20.72 23.19 17.62
C THR A 424 -20.52 21.73 18.05
N VAL A 425 -19.35 21.44 18.63
CA VAL A 425 -19.02 20.12 19.18
C VAL A 425 -18.71 20.25 20.66
N ARG A 426 -19.15 19.26 21.44
CA ARG A 426 -18.80 19.09 22.86
C ARG A 426 -18.26 17.69 23.13
N SER A 427 -17.53 17.51 24.23
CA SER A 427 -17.16 16.18 24.70
C SER A 427 -18.32 15.52 25.46
N VAL A 428 -18.44 14.19 25.35
CA VAL A 428 -19.42 13.41 26.11
C VAL A 428 -19.09 13.42 27.60
N ARG A 429 -17.80 13.38 27.93
CA ARG A 429 -17.29 13.45 29.31
C ARG A 429 -16.50 14.74 29.52
N PRO A 430 -16.55 15.37 30.69
CA PRO A 430 -15.67 16.50 31.01
C PRO A 430 -14.20 16.13 30.86
N LEU A 431 -13.41 17.05 30.31
CA LEU A 431 -11.98 16.89 30.09
C LEU A 431 -11.22 17.90 30.97
N ASP A 432 -10.08 17.48 31.53
CA ASP A 432 -9.21 18.37 32.31
C ASP A 432 -7.99 18.77 31.48
N TYR A 433 -7.83 20.07 31.22
CA TYR A 433 -6.70 20.59 30.46
C TYR A 433 -5.35 20.27 31.09
N ARG A 434 -5.32 20.01 32.41
CA ARG A 434 -4.09 19.63 33.13
C ARG A 434 -3.57 18.25 32.74
N SER A 435 -4.44 17.35 32.26
CA SER A 435 -4.09 16.02 31.77
C SER A 435 -3.96 15.96 30.25
N GLU A 436 -4.68 16.82 29.51
CA GLU A 436 -4.70 16.78 28.04
C GLU A 436 -3.55 17.60 27.40
N LEU A 437 -3.07 18.66 28.07
CA LEU A 437 -2.06 19.56 27.52
C LEU A 437 -0.64 19.20 27.97
N GLY A 438 0.32 19.38 27.06
CA GLY A 438 1.75 19.33 27.41
C GLY A 438 2.18 20.54 28.26
N PRO A 439 3.31 20.47 28.96
CA PRO A 439 3.71 21.46 29.97
C PRO A 439 3.83 22.88 29.39
N ILE A 440 4.46 23.05 28.24
CA ILE A 440 4.66 24.36 27.60
C ILE A 440 3.31 24.96 27.17
N GLU A 441 2.49 24.17 26.48
CA GLU A 441 1.16 24.60 26.00
C GLU A 441 0.25 24.97 27.17
N ARG A 442 0.30 24.18 28.25
CA ARG A 442 -0.42 24.45 29.50
C ARG A 442 0.02 25.76 30.13
N THR A 443 1.32 26.03 30.26
CA THR A 443 1.82 27.29 30.84
C THR A 443 1.37 28.50 30.01
N VAL A 444 1.45 28.42 28.67
CA VAL A 444 0.98 29.50 27.80
C VAL A 444 -0.52 29.76 27.99
N VAL A 445 -1.33 28.70 28.06
CA VAL A 445 -2.78 28.82 28.30
C VAL A 445 -3.07 29.41 29.68
N GLU A 446 -2.39 28.98 30.74
CA GLU A 446 -2.57 29.50 32.11
C GLU A 446 -2.18 30.99 32.19
N VAL A 447 -1.10 31.39 31.52
CA VAL A 447 -0.69 32.81 31.40
C VAL A 447 -1.78 33.64 30.73
N ILE A 448 -2.38 33.16 29.63
CA ILE A 448 -3.46 33.88 28.95
C ILE A 448 -4.71 33.94 29.84
N ARG A 449 -5.15 32.83 30.43
CA ARG A 449 -6.36 32.76 31.28
C ARG A 449 -6.24 33.56 32.58
N SER A 450 -5.02 33.74 33.10
CA SER A 450 -4.79 34.55 34.29
C SER A 450 -4.86 36.06 34.02
N SER A 451 -4.90 36.49 32.75
CA SER A 451 -5.17 37.88 32.43
C SER A 451 -6.67 38.20 32.62
N PRO A 452 -7.03 39.36 33.19
CA PRO A 452 -8.44 39.71 33.41
C PRO A 452 -9.30 39.68 32.14
N SER A 453 -8.68 40.00 31.00
CA SER A 453 -9.28 40.01 29.67
C SER A 453 -9.28 38.65 28.97
N SER A 454 -8.51 37.67 29.45
CA SER A 454 -8.12 36.47 28.69
C SER A 454 -7.53 36.77 27.30
N VAL A 455 -6.96 37.98 27.13
CA VAL A 455 -6.33 38.46 25.89
C VAL A 455 -5.01 39.10 26.24
N LEU A 456 -3.94 38.66 25.59
CA LEU A 456 -2.59 39.18 25.77
C LEU A 456 -1.90 39.42 24.44
N ASP A 457 -1.03 40.44 24.42
CA ASP A 457 -0.08 40.65 23.33
C ASP A 457 1.15 39.73 23.47
N ARG A 458 1.95 39.65 22.40
CA ARG A 458 3.09 38.72 22.32
C ARG A 458 4.12 38.97 23.41
N SER A 459 4.51 40.22 23.63
CA SER A 459 5.57 40.51 24.60
C SER A 459 5.09 40.19 26.01
N SER A 460 3.83 40.49 26.33
CA SER A 460 3.21 40.10 27.60
C SER A 460 3.17 38.58 27.80
N VAL A 461 2.83 37.79 26.77
CA VAL A 461 2.86 36.32 26.87
C VAL A 461 4.29 35.85 27.11
N LEU A 462 5.25 36.27 26.28
CA LEU A 462 6.64 35.79 26.36
C LEU A 462 7.28 36.13 27.72
N GLN A 463 7.11 37.35 28.20
CA GLN A 463 7.62 37.79 29.51
C GLN A 463 7.05 36.93 30.64
N ARG A 464 5.73 36.75 30.70
CA ARG A 464 5.06 35.99 31.76
C ARG A 464 5.39 34.50 31.70
N THR A 465 5.48 33.91 30.51
CA THR A 465 5.91 32.51 30.37
C THR A 465 7.39 32.32 30.70
N GLY A 466 8.23 33.32 30.41
CA GLY A 466 9.66 33.33 30.75
C GLY A 466 9.89 33.35 32.25
N ALA A 467 9.10 34.15 32.98
CA ALA A 467 9.10 34.16 34.45
C ALA A 467 8.71 32.80 35.07
N LEU A 468 8.07 31.92 34.30
CA LEU A 468 7.71 30.55 34.68
C LEU A 468 8.68 29.50 34.11
N GLY A 469 9.84 29.92 33.61
CA GLY A 469 10.90 29.05 33.11
C GLY A 469 10.69 28.51 31.69
N VAL A 470 9.74 29.03 30.92
CA VAL A 470 9.52 28.63 29.52
C VAL A 470 10.42 29.44 28.60
N ASN A 471 11.19 28.75 27.76
CA ASN A 471 12.01 29.39 26.74
C ASN A 471 11.15 30.23 25.76
N ALA A 472 11.58 31.46 25.48
CA ALA A 472 10.84 32.39 24.62
C ALA A 472 10.58 31.85 23.20
N ASN A 473 11.50 31.08 22.63
CA ASN A 473 11.30 30.41 21.34
C ASN A 473 10.22 29.32 21.44
N SER A 474 10.20 28.54 22.51
CA SER A 474 9.16 27.53 22.74
C SER A 474 7.77 28.15 22.92
N ALA A 475 7.66 29.24 23.68
CA ALA A 475 6.41 30.00 23.82
C ALA A 475 5.98 30.61 22.48
N SER A 476 6.92 31.14 21.69
CA SER A 476 6.66 31.64 20.32
C SER A 476 6.13 30.55 19.38
N ILE A 477 6.72 29.35 19.42
CA ILE A 477 6.26 28.19 18.66
C ILE A 477 4.83 27.82 19.08
N ALA A 478 4.54 27.78 20.39
CA ALA A 478 3.20 27.51 20.90
C ALA A 478 2.18 28.55 20.39
N LEU A 479 2.48 29.85 20.45
CA LEU A 479 1.62 30.92 19.93
C LEU A 479 1.31 30.79 18.43
N THR A 480 2.22 30.18 17.67
CA THR A 480 2.10 30.04 16.21
C THR A 480 1.34 28.79 15.81
N TYR A 481 1.63 27.66 16.47
CA TYR A 481 1.25 26.34 15.99
C TYR A 481 0.28 25.57 16.88
N SER A 482 0.11 25.99 18.14
CA SER A 482 -0.80 25.31 19.05
C SER A 482 -2.24 25.30 18.52
N SER A 483 -2.89 24.15 18.65
CA SER A 483 -4.32 24.01 18.36
C SER A 483 -5.21 24.73 19.38
N THR A 484 -4.72 25.00 20.59
CA THR A 484 -5.51 25.61 21.68
C THR A 484 -5.43 27.12 21.75
N ILE A 485 -4.57 27.74 20.92
CA ILE A 485 -4.37 29.19 20.88
C ILE A 485 -4.96 29.79 19.60
N GLU A 486 -5.63 30.93 19.73
CA GLU A 486 -6.23 31.70 18.65
C GLU A 486 -5.63 33.11 18.57
N HIS A 487 -5.54 33.65 17.36
CA HIS A 487 -5.01 34.98 17.09
C HIS A 487 -6.16 35.92 16.72
N LEU A 488 -6.29 37.05 17.42
CA LEU A 488 -7.41 38.00 17.28
C LEU A 488 -7.08 39.20 16.37
N GLY A 489 -6.14 39.02 15.44
CA GLY A 489 -5.54 40.09 14.65
C GLY A 489 -4.21 40.56 15.22
N THR A 490 -3.66 41.66 14.72
CA THR A 490 -2.25 42.03 14.93
C THR A 490 -1.79 41.96 16.38
N ASP A 491 -0.91 41.00 16.64
CA ASP A 491 -0.21 40.81 17.90
C ASP A 491 -1.10 40.61 19.15
N LEU A 492 -2.24 39.92 19.02
CA LEU A 492 -3.09 39.55 20.16
C LEU A 492 -3.50 38.08 20.11
N TRP A 493 -3.45 37.43 21.27
CA TRP A 493 -3.77 36.01 21.42
C TRP A 493 -4.77 35.78 22.56
N THR A 494 -5.59 34.74 22.36
CA THR A 494 -6.53 34.21 23.35
C THR A 494 -6.52 32.69 23.29
N VAL A 495 -7.22 32.05 24.22
CA VAL A 495 -7.53 30.62 24.15
C VAL A 495 -8.58 30.39 23.06
N ARG A 496 -8.35 29.41 22.19
CA ARG A 496 -9.24 29.09 21.08
C ARG A 496 -10.63 28.70 21.58
N GLY A 497 -11.65 29.30 20.98
CA GLY A 497 -13.05 29.08 21.37
C GLY A 497 -13.50 29.93 22.55
N ALA A 498 -12.63 30.72 23.17
CA ALA A 498 -13.06 31.71 24.17
C ALA A 498 -13.95 32.78 23.52
N ILE A 499 -15.00 33.16 24.24
CA ILE A 499 -15.84 34.31 23.89
C ILE A 499 -15.14 35.54 24.45
N VAL A 500 -14.64 36.40 23.55
CA VAL A 500 -13.93 37.63 23.91
C VAL A 500 -14.73 38.83 23.44
N ASP A 501 -14.98 39.76 24.35
CA ASP A 501 -15.64 41.03 24.04
C ASP A 501 -14.77 41.89 23.09
N PRO A 502 -15.29 42.34 21.94
CA PRO A 502 -14.57 43.24 21.03
C PRO A 502 -14.01 44.50 21.72
N VAL A 503 -14.70 45.04 22.73
CA VAL A 503 -14.26 46.21 23.49
C VAL A 503 -12.97 45.91 24.24
N VAL A 504 -12.84 44.70 24.80
CA VAL A 504 -11.64 44.25 25.49
C VAL A 504 -10.47 44.14 24.51
N VAL A 505 -10.68 43.60 23.32
CA VAL A 505 -9.66 43.53 22.26
C VAL A 505 -9.14 44.93 21.94
N GLU A 506 -10.04 45.89 21.75
CA GLU A 506 -9.67 47.27 21.43
C GLU A 506 -8.99 47.99 22.60
N SER A 507 -9.40 47.72 23.84
CA SER A 507 -8.71 48.26 25.02
C SER A 507 -7.27 47.74 25.14
N VAL A 508 -7.02 46.47 24.86
CA VAL A 508 -5.66 45.90 24.90
C VAL A 508 -4.82 46.49 23.76
N ARG A 509 -5.41 46.72 22.58
CA ARG A 509 -4.74 47.43 21.47
C ARG A 509 -4.35 48.86 21.86
N ARG A 510 -5.27 49.62 22.45
CA ARG A 510 -4.99 51.00 22.91
C ARG A 510 -3.93 51.03 24.00
N SER A 511 -4.07 50.17 25.02
CA SER A 511 -3.08 50.06 26.10
C SER A 511 -1.69 49.73 25.55
N LYS A 512 -1.61 48.86 24.52
CA LYS A 512 -0.34 48.59 23.83
C LYS A 512 0.17 49.80 23.05
N ALA A 513 -0.69 50.52 22.33
CA ALA A 513 -0.29 51.72 21.58
C ALA A 513 0.24 52.82 22.52
N LEU A 514 -0.25 52.87 23.76
CA LEU A 514 0.20 53.78 24.80
C LEU A 514 1.50 53.34 25.50
N ARG A 515 1.96 52.10 25.32
CA ARG A 515 3.27 51.68 25.85
C ARG A 515 4.35 52.43 25.08
N VAL A 516 5.14 53.23 25.80
CA VAL A 516 6.35 53.87 25.26
C VAL A 516 7.26 52.76 24.74
N ARG A 517 7.45 52.70 23.42
CA ARG A 517 8.50 51.86 22.85
C ARG A 517 9.81 52.54 23.16
N GLU A 518 10.62 51.97 24.05
CA GLU A 518 12.00 52.42 24.20
C GLU A 518 12.67 52.37 22.83
N ARG A 519 13.22 53.52 22.42
CA ARG A 519 13.94 53.65 21.16
C ARG A 519 15.24 52.84 21.31
N ARG A 520 15.21 51.58 20.85
CA ARG A 520 16.35 50.65 21.00
C ARG A 520 17.56 51.06 20.19
N VAL A 521 17.36 51.67 19.03
CA VAL A 521 18.42 52.37 18.31
C VAL A 521 18.50 53.77 18.86
N LEU A 522 19.58 54.06 19.57
CA LEU A 522 19.78 55.38 20.13
C LEU A 522 20.17 56.33 19.02
N ASP A 523 21.19 55.98 18.24
CA ASP A 523 21.66 56.80 17.14
C ASP A 523 22.45 56.00 16.07
N TYR A 524 22.72 56.63 14.93
CA TYR A 524 23.54 56.11 13.84
C TYR A 524 24.17 57.24 13.03
N GLY A 525 25.33 56.99 12.44
CA GLY A 525 26.02 58.00 11.66
C GLY A 525 27.22 57.46 10.90
N TRP A 526 27.99 58.36 10.33
CA TRP A 526 29.27 58.05 9.70
C TRP A 526 30.38 58.59 10.58
N SER A 527 31.39 57.78 10.86
CA SER A 527 32.59 58.25 11.52
C SER A 527 33.53 58.94 10.52
N ASN A 528 34.46 59.73 11.03
CA ASN A 528 35.43 60.48 10.21
C ASN A 528 36.33 59.59 9.33
N ASP A 529 36.46 58.31 9.70
CA ASP A 529 37.19 57.28 8.93
C ASP A 529 36.32 56.60 7.85
N GLY A 530 35.10 57.09 7.62
CA GLY A 530 34.20 56.59 6.57
C GLY A 530 33.45 55.30 6.92
N ARG A 531 33.49 54.86 8.18
CA ARG A 531 32.71 53.70 8.64
C ARG A 531 31.30 54.11 9.05
N LEU A 532 30.35 53.23 8.77
CA LEU A 532 28.96 53.42 9.21
C LEU A 532 28.83 52.88 10.62
N TRP A 533 28.40 53.69 11.58
CA TRP A 533 28.19 53.25 12.95
C TRP A 533 26.71 53.27 13.35
N VAL A 534 26.33 52.32 14.21
CA VAL A 534 25.00 52.29 14.84
C VAL A 534 25.13 51.95 16.31
N ALA A 535 24.46 52.71 17.17
CA ALA A 535 24.38 52.49 18.61
C ALA A 535 23.00 51.97 19.00
N ALA A 536 22.97 50.88 19.77
CA ALA A 536 21.72 50.29 20.23
C ALA A 536 21.81 49.84 21.68
N ARG A 537 20.71 50.01 22.42
CA ARG A 537 20.57 49.51 23.79
C ARG A 537 20.30 47.99 23.76
N ILE A 538 21.04 47.25 24.58
CA ILE A 538 20.92 45.80 24.71
C ILE A 538 19.64 45.47 25.49
N PRO A 539 18.76 44.59 24.96
CA PRO A 539 17.52 44.22 25.65
C PRO A 539 17.77 43.18 26.74
N ASP A 540 16.76 42.99 27.58
CA ASP A 540 16.68 42.08 28.74
C ASP A 540 17.06 40.62 28.43
N SER A 541 17.06 40.23 27.15
CA SER A 541 17.44 38.89 26.69
C SER A 541 18.44 38.96 25.56
N ILE A 542 19.71 38.73 25.90
CA ILE A 542 20.84 38.68 24.96
C ILE A 542 20.76 37.46 24.01
N GLU A 543 20.15 36.35 24.44
CA GLU A 543 20.16 35.07 23.69
C GLU A 543 19.48 35.11 22.32
N ALA A 544 18.60 36.08 22.10
CA ALA A 544 17.88 36.29 20.86
C ALA A 544 18.03 37.74 20.35
N PHE A 545 19.17 38.38 20.62
CA PHE A 545 19.39 39.76 20.20
C PHE A 545 19.36 39.87 18.67
N VAL A 546 18.25 40.40 18.18
CA VAL A 546 18.03 40.77 16.79
C VAL A 546 17.94 42.29 16.74
N PHE A 547 18.78 42.86 15.88
CA PHE A 547 18.89 44.28 15.66
C PHE A 547 18.04 44.69 14.45
N GLY A 548 17.27 45.77 14.53
CA GLY A 548 16.60 46.35 13.37
C GLY A 548 17.45 47.49 12.82
N VAL A 549 17.97 47.35 11.60
CA VAL A 549 18.74 48.40 10.93
C VAL A 549 17.84 49.61 10.66
N PRO A 550 18.23 50.83 11.05
CA PRO A 550 17.46 52.03 10.77
C PRO A 550 17.25 52.23 9.28
N SER A 551 16.02 52.55 8.87
CA SER A 551 15.66 52.71 7.44
C SER A 551 16.61 53.63 6.65
N PRO A 552 17.10 54.76 7.20
CA PRO A 552 18.02 55.65 6.46
C PRO A 552 19.37 55.01 6.10
N VAL A 553 19.84 54.04 6.89
CA VAL A 553 21.11 53.34 6.66
C VAL A 553 20.94 51.91 6.15
N SER A 554 19.70 51.41 6.11
CA SER A 554 19.36 50.05 5.67
C SER A 554 19.86 49.73 4.26
N ARG A 555 19.84 50.69 3.33
CA ARG A 555 20.32 50.49 1.95
C ARG A 555 21.80 50.11 1.84
N TYR A 556 22.60 50.40 2.87
CA TYR A 556 24.04 50.10 2.88
C TYR A 556 24.36 48.75 3.53
N LEU A 557 23.48 48.27 4.41
CA LEU A 557 23.69 47.09 5.25
C LEU A 557 22.82 45.90 4.85
N ALA A 558 21.59 46.11 4.38
CA ALA A 558 20.65 45.03 4.08
C ALA A 558 21.17 44.07 3.00
N GLY A 559 20.96 42.77 3.23
CA GLY A 559 21.39 41.70 2.32
C GLY A 559 22.89 41.36 2.42
N ARG A 560 23.61 41.88 3.43
CA ARG A 560 25.07 41.72 3.57
C ARG A 560 25.45 40.94 4.84
N ASP A 561 26.60 40.29 4.74
CA ASP A 561 27.28 39.62 5.85
C ASP A 561 28.59 40.37 6.18
N PHE A 562 28.91 40.50 7.46
CA PHE A 562 30.11 41.16 7.97
C PHE A 562 30.85 40.26 8.96
N ASP A 563 32.15 40.07 8.75
CA ASP A 563 32.98 39.38 9.75
C ASP A 563 33.24 40.32 10.94
N ALA A 564 32.86 39.90 12.13
CA ALA A 564 32.84 40.74 13.33
C ALA A 564 34.08 40.52 14.19
N SER A 565 34.62 41.60 14.75
CA SER A 565 35.67 41.58 15.78
C SER A 565 35.36 42.57 16.90
N ASP A 566 36.05 42.46 18.04
CA ASP A 566 36.05 43.52 19.05
C ASP A 566 37.11 44.60 18.76
N MET A 567 37.22 45.59 19.65
CA MET A 567 38.18 46.70 19.54
C MET A 567 39.64 46.24 19.59
N ASP A 568 39.92 45.09 20.22
CA ASP A 568 41.26 44.50 20.31
C ASP A 568 41.57 43.60 19.10
N GLY A 569 40.64 43.50 18.14
CA GLY A 569 40.79 42.71 16.92
C GLY A 569 40.47 41.22 17.10
N ASN A 570 39.95 40.79 18.25
CA ASN A 570 39.58 39.39 18.44
C ASN A 570 38.28 39.06 17.69
N PRO A 571 38.22 37.93 16.97
CA PRO A 571 37.07 37.56 16.17
C PRO A 571 35.84 37.26 17.05
N SER A 572 34.70 37.79 16.64
CA SER A 572 33.42 37.80 17.36
C SER A 572 32.29 37.07 16.62
N GLY A 573 32.63 36.39 15.52
CA GLY A 573 31.67 35.68 14.67
C GLY A 573 31.31 36.49 13.41
N ARG A 574 30.13 36.24 12.87
CA ARG A 574 29.64 36.89 11.64
C ARG A 574 28.29 37.54 11.89
N ILE A 575 28.17 38.80 11.52
CA ILE A 575 26.92 39.55 11.56
C ILE A 575 26.25 39.41 10.21
N ARG A 576 25.02 38.90 10.20
CA ARG A 576 24.18 38.82 8.99
C ARG A 576 23.07 39.83 9.07
N VAL A 577 22.91 40.63 8.03
CA VAL A 577 21.81 41.58 7.85
C VAL A 577 20.89 41.10 6.73
N TYR A 578 19.66 40.72 7.07
CA TYR A 578 18.66 40.25 6.10
C TYR A 578 18.09 41.41 5.26
N ASP A 579 17.52 41.09 4.10
CA ASP A 579 16.93 42.08 3.17
C ASP A 579 15.82 42.94 3.80
N TYR A 580 15.10 42.38 4.79
CA TYR A 580 14.06 43.09 5.55
C TYR A 580 14.62 43.92 6.71
N GLY A 581 15.95 44.12 6.77
CA GLY A 581 16.61 45.04 7.69
C GLY A 581 16.89 44.48 9.09
N ALA A 582 16.67 43.19 9.36
CA ALA A 582 17.07 42.59 10.64
C ALA A 582 18.53 42.12 10.60
N ALA A 583 19.33 42.41 11.63
CA ALA A 583 20.66 41.88 11.80
C ALA A 583 20.77 40.91 12.99
N THR A 584 21.61 39.91 12.85
CA THR A 584 21.85 38.84 13.84
C THR A 584 23.34 38.51 13.89
N GLY A 585 23.80 37.83 14.96
CA GLY A 585 25.20 37.38 15.09
C GLY A 585 26.00 38.03 16.23
N PHE A 586 25.34 38.81 17.09
CA PHE A 586 26.01 39.57 18.17
C PHE A 586 26.24 38.78 19.46
N VAL A 587 25.48 37.69 19.67
CA VAL A 587 25.50 36.91 20.93
C VAL A 587 26.90 36.45 21.36
N PRO A 588 27.78 35.96 20.46
CA PRO A 588 29.13 35.54 20.87
C PRO A 588 29.95 36.68 21.45
N PHE A 589 29.87 37.88 20.85
CA PHE A 589 30.52 39.08 21.37
C PHE A 589 29.94 39.50 22.71
N LEU A 590 28.61 39.65 22.80
CA LEU A 590 27.94 40.16 24.01
C LEU A 590 28.24 39.29 25.24
N ARG A 591 28.27 37.96 25.07
CA ARG A 591 28.68 37.03 26.13
C ARG A 591 30.14 37.21 26.54
N ARG A 592 31.04 37.40 25.57
CA ARG A 592 32.48 37.58 25.85
C ARG A 592 32.77 38.92 26.51
N ALA A 593 32.06 39.97 26.10
CA ALA A 593 32.20 41.32 26.62
C ALA A 593 31.59 41.49 28.03
N GLY A 594 30.85 40.49 28.53
CA GLY A 594 30.15 40.60 29.81
C GLY A 594 29.05 41.66 29.80
N ALA A 595 28.46 41.93 28.63
CA ALA A 595 27.41 42.93 28.48
C ALA A 595 26.13 42.48 29.21
N ASP A 596 25.43 43.42 29.82
CA ASP A 596 24.19 43.20 30.56
C ASP A 596 23.01 44.00 29.96
N GLU A 597 21.81 43.79 30.50
CA GLU A 597 20.61 44.54 30.14
C GLU A 597 20.84 46.05 30.29
N GLY A 598 20.47 46.81 29.26
CA GLY A 598 20.55 48.27 29.28
C GLY A 598 21.89 48.86 28.84
N ASP A 599 22.94 48.05 28.72
CA ASP A 599 24.23 48.45 28.15
C ASP A 599 24.09 48.89 26.68
N LEU A 600 25.02 49.72 26.21
CA LEU A 600 25.00 50.21 24.84
C LEU A 600 25.99 49.43 23.97
N LEU A 601 25.46 48.78 22.93
CA LEU A 601 26.26 48.18 21.86
C LEU A 601 26.49 49.20 20.74
N LEU A 602 27.75 49.49 20.47
CA LEU A 602 28.18 50.23 19.29
C LEU A 602 28.72 49.27 18.23
N MET A 603 28.20 49.40 17.01
CA MET A 603 28.56 48.60 15.85
C MET A 603 29.16 49.52 14.80
N ARG A 604 30.42 49.31 14.40
CA ARG A 604 31.08 50.09 13.32
C ARG A 604 31.32 49.18 12.12
N PHE A 605 30.64 49.45 11.01
CA PHE A 605 30.69 48.68 9.78
C PHE A 605 31.65 49.31 8.78
N ASP A 606 32.61 48.50 8.31
CA ASP A 606 33.43 48.81 7.15
C ASP A 606 32.78 48.18 5.91
N LEU A 607 32.16 49.02 5.09
CA LEU A 607 31.44 48.58 3.91
C LEU A 607 32.36 48.09 2.79
N GLY A 608 33.63 48.51 2.77
CA GLY A 608 34.59 48.08 1.75
C GLY A 608 35.18 46.71 2.09
N ALA A 609 35.60 46.53 3.34
CA ALA A 609 36.18 45.28 3.82
C ALA A 609 35.15 44.21 4.21
N SER A 610 33.86 44.58 4.31
CA SER A 610 32.79 43.71 4.84
C SER A 610 33.13 43.17 6.23
N THR A 611 33.64 44.05 7.09
CA THR A 611 33.94 43.77 8.49
C THR A 611 33.15 44.67 9.42
N ALA A 612 32.99 44.25 10.67
CA ALA A 612 32.31 45.04 11.70
C ALA A 612 33.08 44.98 13.02
N ILE A 613 33.27 46.13 13.65
CA ILE A 613 33.88 46.25 14.98
C ILE A 613 32.77 46.47 16.01
N LEU A 614 32.76 45.66 17.05
CA LEU A 614 31.79 45.69 18.14
C LEU A 614 32.44 46.19 19.44
N SER A 615 31.75 47.08 20.15
CA SER A 615 32.16 47.55 21.47
C SER A 615 30.94 47.81 22.36
N VAL A 616 31.07 47.55 23.66
CA VAL A 616 30.12 48.07 24.66
C VAL A 616 30.61 49.44 25.09
N ILE A 617 29.74 50.45 25.08
CA ILE A 617 30.08 51.85 25.38
C ILE A 617 29.20 52.42 26.51
N GLY A 618 29.65 53.49 27.17
CA GLY A 618 28.82 54.27 28.08
C GLY A 618 27.91 55.25 27.35
N ASN A 619 26.96 55.88 28.06
CA ASN A 619 26.15 56.96 27.49
C ASN A 619 27.05 58.16 27.09
N ASP A 620 28.02 58.52 27.93
CA ASP A 620 28.94 59.64 27.69
C ASP A 620 29.77 59.45 26.40
N ASP A 621 30.09 58.20 26.04
CA ASP A 621 30.82 57.88 24.82
C ASP A 621 29.95 58.06 23.56
N LEU A 622 28.63 57.87 23.68
CA LEU A 622 27.70 58.05 22.57
C LEU A 622 27.59 59.54 22.19
N ASP A 623 27.57 60.42 23.19
CA ASP A 623 27.48 61.88 22.99
C ASP A 623 28.73 62.42 22.26
N THR A 624 29.89 61.78 22.40
CA THR A 624 31.09 62.15 21.65
C THR A 624 31.05 61.77 20.17
N LEU A 625 30.21 60.80 19.79
CA LEU A 625 30.06 60.32 18.41
C LEU A 625 28.95 61.06 17.65
N SER A 626 28.05 61.70 18.40
CA SER A 626 26.94 62.51 17.89
C SER A 626 26.81 63.75 18.78
N PRO A 627 27.64 64.79 18.57
CA PRO A 627 27.45 66.04 19.28
C PRO A 627 26.07 66.58 18.90
N GLU A 628 25.20 66.82 19.88
CA GLU A 628 23.90 67.44 19.65
C GLU A 628 24.12 68.74 18.85
N GLU A 629 23.57 68.80 17.64
CA GLU A 629 23.44 70.07 16.92
C GLU A 629 22.40 70.91 17.69
N ASP A 630 22.87 71.96 18.38
CA ASP A 630 22.04 73.03 18.95
C ASP A 630 21.05 73.65 17.93
#